data_AF-A0A6B3FPI1-F1
#
_entry.id   AF-A0A6B3FPI1-F1
#
_cell.length_a   1.000
_cell.length_b   1.000
_cell.length_c   1.000
_cell.angle_alpha   90.00
_cell.angle_beta   90.00
_cell.angle_gamma   90.00
#
_symmetry.space_group_name_H-M   'P 1'
#
loop_
_entity.id
_entity.type
_entity.pdbx_description
1 polymer ?
#
loop_
_entity_poly.entity_id
_entity_poly.type
_entity_poly.pdbx_seq_one_letter_code
_entity_poly.pdbx_strand_id
1 'polypeptide(L)'
;AQAIDAITKQIGADNVAAIIIEPVLGEGGFIEPAKGFLPAIAQFAKDNGIVFVADEIQSGFCRTGQWFACEDEGVVPDLITTAKGIAGGLPLSAVTGRAEIMDAAH
;
A
#
# COMPACT_ATOMS: atom_id res chain seq x y z
N ALA A 1 8.95 12.60 7.27
CA ALA A 1 8.06 11.67 8.01
C ALA A 1 8.92 10.71 8.83
N GLN A 2 8.56 10.42 10.09
CA GLN A 2 9.35 9.54 10.98
C GLN A 2 9.64 8.16 10.37
N ALA A 3 8.71 7.62 9.58
CA ALA A 3 8.89 6.36 8.85
C ALA A 3 10.05 6.43 7.84
N ILE A 4 10.09 7.46 6.98
CA ILE A 4 11.15 7.65 5.98
C ILE A 4 12.52 7.82 6.66
N ASP A 5 12.57 8.58 7.76
CA ASP A 5 13.81 8.77 8.52
C ASP A 5 14.32 7.46 9.12
N ALA A 6 13.40 6.65 9.68
CA ALA A 6 13.72 5.33 10.20
C ALA A 6 14.23 4.38 9.11
N ILE A 7 13.56 4.32 7.95
CA ILE A 7 13.99 3.51 6.81
C ILE A 7 15.41 3.91 6.38
N THR A 8 15.63 5.21 6.15
CA THR A 8 16.90 5.74 5.66
C THR A 8 18.06 5.47 6.63
N LYS A 9 17.84 5.66 7.93
CA LYS A 9 18.91 5.53 8.94
C LYS A 9 19.20 4.10 9.36
N GLN A 10 18.19 3.23 9.40
CA GLN A 10 18.32 1.89 9.96
C GLN A 10 18.57 0.82 8.91
N ILE A 11 18.02 1.00 7.71
CA ILE A 11 18.07 0.00 6.63
C ILE A 11 18.86 0.54 5.44
N GLY A 12 18.68 1.83 5.11
CA GLY A 12 19.16 2.45 3.88
C GLY A 12 18.23 2.14 2.71
N ALA A 13 17.83 3.16 1.95
CA ALA A 13 16.81 3.03 0.91
C ALA A 13 17.17 1.97 -0.15
N ASP A 14 18.45 1.90 -0.54
CA ASP A 14 18.96 0.95 -1.53
C ASP A 14 18.84 -0.53 -1.10
N ASN A 15 18.63 -0.79 0.20
CA ASN A 15 18.44 -2.13 0.74
C ASN A 15 16.96 -2.51 0.90
N VAL A 16 16.02 -1.66 0.49
CA VAL A 16 14.58 -1.88 0.65
C VAL A 16 13.99 -2.35 -0.69
N ALA A 17 13.48 -3.57 -0.73
CA ALA A 17 12.79 -4.08 -1.93
C ALA A 17 11.36 -3.55 -2.06
N ALA A 18 10.64 -3.44 -0.93
CA ALA A 18 9.24 -3.02 -0.91
C ALA A 18 8.85 -2.32 0.39
N ILE A 19 7.85 -1.44 0.31
CA ILE A 19 7.11 -0.87 1.44
C ILE A 19 5.67 -1.37 1.34
N ILE A 20 5.19 -2.05 2.38
CA ILE A 20 3.81 -2.56 2.47
C ILE A 20 3.09 -1.75 3.54
N ILE A 21 1.92 -1.21 3.19
CA ILE A 21 1.17 -0.33 4.09
C ILE A 21 -0.34 -0.49 3.91
N GLU A 22 -1.07 -0.56 5.02
CA GLU A 22 -2.52 -0.34 5.05
C GLU A 22 -2.80 1.17 4.92
N PRO A 23 -3.52 1.65 3.89
CA PRO A 23 -3.84 3.09 3.74
C PRO A 23 -4.64 3.65 4.92
N VAL A 24 -5.47 2.81 5.54
CA VAL A 24 -6.05 3.03 6.88
C VAL A 24 -5.70 1.82 7.72
N LEU A 25 -4.95 2.00 8.80
CA LEU A 25 -4.48 0.91 9.64
C LEU A 25 -5.68 0.29 10.38
N GLY A 26 -6.06 -0.92 9.97
CA GLY A 26 -7.27 -1.58 10.41
C GLY A 26 -7.18 -2.13 11.83
N GLU A 27 -6.55 -3.29 11.98
CA GLU A 27 -6.44 -4.02 13.25
C GLU A 27 -5.57 -3.29 14.29
N GLY A 28 -4.79 -2.30 13.86
CA GLY A 28 -4.04 -1.40 14.73
C GLY A 28 -4.88 -0.30 15.41
N GLY A 29 -6.19 -0.26 15.16
CA GLY A 29 -7.13 0.63 15.85
C GLY A 29 -7.85 1.63 14.94
N PHE A 30 -8.07 1.28 13.66
CA PHE A 30 -8.74 2.14 12.66
C PHE A 30 -8.08 3.53 12.57
N ILE A 31 -6.76 3.54 12.39
CA ILE A 31 -5.97 4.76 12.38
C ILE A 31 -5.84 5.26 10.95
N GLU A 32 -6.51 6.37 10.66
CA GLU A 32 -6.28 7.15 9.45
C GLU A 32 -4.94 7.89 9.60
N PRO A 33 -4.01 7.78 8.62
CA PRO A 33 -2.76 8.49 8.67
C PRO A 33 -2.98 10.01 8.55
N ALA A 34 -2.03 10.79 9.03
CA ALA A 34 -2.07 12.24 8.81
C ALA A 34 -2.03 12.57 7.31
N LYS A 35 -2.82 13.56 6.87
CA LYS A 35 -2.84 14.00 5.46
C LYS A 35 -1.44 14.25 4.91
N GLY A 36 -1.20 13.76 3.69
CA GLY A 36 0.06 13.82 2.98
C GLY A 36 1.06 12.74 3.39
N PHE A 37 0.77 11.92 4.42
CA PHE A 37 1.66 10.82 4.80
C PHE A 37 1.74 9.76 3.70
N LEU A 38 0.60 9.30 3.18
CA LEU A 38 0.55 8.23 2.18
C LEU A 38 1.20 8.67 0.85
N PRO A 39 0.90 9.87 0.29
CA PRO A 39 1.63 10.40 -0.85
C PRO A 39 3.13 10.55 -0.61
N ALA A 40 3.54 11.00 0.58
CA ALA A 40 4.97 11.23 0.87
C ALA A 40 5.77 9.91 0.90
N ILE A 41 5.23 8.86 1.51
CA ILE A 41 5.91 7.56 1.54
C ILE A 41 5.87 6.85 0.19
N ALA A 42 4.78 7.01 -0.59
CA ALA A 42 4.69 6.49 -1.95
C ALA A 42 5.69 7.18 -2.89
N GLN A 43 5.81 8.51 -2.80
CA GLN A 43 6.80 9.27 -3.57
C GLN A 43 8.24 8.88 -3.18
N PHE A 44 8.51 8.73 -1.87
CA PHE A 44 9.80 8.22 -1.41
C PHE A 44 10.11 6.83 -1.97
N ALA A 45 9.13 5.92 -1.99
CA ALA A 45 9.31 4.59 -2.56
C ALA A 45 9.67 4.69 -4.05
N LYS A 46 8.90 5.46 -4.83
CA LYS A 46 9.13 5.70 -6.25
C LYS A 46 10.52 6.28 -6.54
N ASP A 47 10.94 7.29 -5.78
CA ASP A 47 12.22 7.98 -5.97
C ASP A 47 13.43 7.06 -5.72
N ASN A 48 13.24 5.98 -4.95
CA ASN A 48 14.29 5.02 -4.59
C ASN A 48 14.12 3.66 -5.28
N GLY A 49 13.20 3.52 -6.25
CA GLY A 49 12.96 2.25 -6.93
C GLY A 49 12.40 1.14 -6.03
N ILE A 50 11.78 1.51 -4.91
CA ILE A 50 11.20 0.60 -3.92
C ILE A 50 9.76 0.29 -4.36
N VAL A 51 9.38 -0.99 -4.34
CA VAL A 51 8.00 -1.39 -4.68
C VAL A 51 7.02 -0.90 -3.60
N PHE A 52 6.04 -0.10 -3.97
CA PHE A 52 5.02 0.39 -3.05
C PHE A 52 3.75 -0.46 -3.10
N VAL A 53 3.39 -1.11 -1.99
CA VAL A 53 2.24 -2.00 -1.87
C VAL A 53 1.19 -1.39 -0.95
N ALA A 54 -0.01 -1.15 -1.49
CA ALA A 54 -1.16 -0.78 -0.68
C ALA A 54 -1.93 -2.05 -0.26
N ASP A 55 -2.00 -2.30 1.04
CA ASP A 55 -2.84 -3.34 1.60
C ASP A 55 -4.28 -2.83 1.77
N GLU A 56 -5.11 -3.18 0.79
CA GLU A 56 -6.52 -2.78 0.73
C GLU A 56 -7.45 -3.94 1.15
N ILE A 57 -6.94 -4.93 1.87
CA ILE A 57 -7.74 -6.08 2.31
C ILE A 57 -8.91 -5.62 3.18
N GLN A 58 -8.71 -4.66 4.08
CA GLN A 58 -9.76 -4.14 4.96
C GLN A 58 -10.35 -2.82 4.47
N SER A 59 -9.53 -1.91 3.94
CA SER A 59 -9.94 -0.57 3.53
C SER A 59 -10.48 -0.47 2.09
N GLY A 60 -10.25 -1.49 1.26
CA GLY A 60 -10.77 -1.55 -0.11
C GLY A 60 -12.26 -1.90 -0.20
N PHE A 61 -12.77 -1.96 -1.42
CA PHE A 61 -14.16 -2.25 -1.74
C PHE A 61 -15.14 -1.32 -1.02
N CYS A 62 -14.96 -0.02 -1.21
CA CYS A 62 -15.90 1.02 -0.76
C CYS A 62 -15.96 1.21 0.76
N ARG A 63 -15.06 0.59 1.55
CA ARG A 63 -15.08 0.68 3.02
C ARG A 63 -14.91 2.12 3.53
N THR A 64 -14.06 2.91 2.87
CA THR A 64 -13.77 4.31 3.23
C THR A 64 -14.59 5.32 2.42
N GLY A 65 -15.47 4.86 1.53
CA GLY A 65 -16.24 5.70 0.61
C GLY A 65 -15.62 5.84 -0.80
N GLN A 66 -14.38 5.37 -1.00
CA GLN A 66 -13.74 5.21 -2.31
C GLN A 66 -13.58 3.72 -2.65
N TRP A 67 -13.35 3.36 -3.92
CA TRP A 67 -13.12 1.95 -4.29
C TRP A 67 -11.94 1.36 -3.54
N PHE A 68 -10.85 2.13 -3.45
CA PHE A 68 -9.67 1.84 -2.66
C PHE A 68 -9.32 3.07 -1.82
N ALA A 69 -8.90 2.87 -0.57
CA ALA A 69 -8.58 3.98 0.31
C ALA A 69 -7.35 4.80 -0.14
N CYS A 70 -6.43 4.21 -0.90
CA CYS A 70 -5.30 4.94 -1.48
C CYS A 70 -5.72 6.02 -2.50
N GLU A 71 -6.97 5.97 -3.00
CA GLU A 71 -7.53 6.99 -3.89
C GLU A 71 -7.82 8.33 -3.19
N ASP A 72 -7.99 8.33 -1.86
CA ASP A 72 -8.35 9.54 -1.10
C ASP A 72 -7.35 10.69 -1.30
N GLU A 73 -6.05 10.35 -1.38
CA GLU A 73 -4.97 11.29 -1.69
C GLU A 73 -4.32 11.04 -3.05
N GLY A 74 -5.00 10.31 -3.95
CA GLY A 74 -4.56 10.10 -5.34
C GLY A 74 -3.31 9.23 -5.49
N VAL A 75 -3.05 8.31 -4.56
CA VAL A 75 -1.89 7.42 -4.61
C VAL A 75 -2.18 6.25 -5.54
N VAL A 76 -1.31 6.05 -6.53
CA VAL A 76 -1.31 4.88 -7.42
C VAL A 76 -0.18 3.94 -6.98
N PRO A 77 -0.50 2.84 -6.27
CA PRO A 77 0.51 1.90 -5.81
C PRO A 77 1.00 0.98 -6.92
N ASP A 78 2.14 0.34 -6.66
CA ASP A 78 2.76 -0.60 -7.59
C ASP A 78 2.05 -1.96 -7.55
N LEU A 79 1.65 -2.36 -6.35
CA LEU A 79 0.83 -3.52 -6.05
C LEU A 79 -0.31 -3.14 -5.10
N ILE A 80 -1.44 -3.83 -5.22
CA ILE A 80 -2.56 -3.79 -4.28
C ILE A 80 -2.86 -5.23 -3.83
N THR A 81 -2.96 -5.45 -2.52
CA THR A 81 -3.53 -6.69 -1.98
C THR A 81 -5.01 -6.50 -1.69
N THR A 82 -5.82 -7.49 -2.08
CA THR A 82 -7.27 -7.49 -1.88
C THR A 82 -7.74 -8.84 -1.37
N ALA A 83 -8.74 -8.82 -0.49
CA ALA A 83 -9.48 -10.00 -0.04
C ALA A 83 -10.82 -9.51 0.53
N LYS A 84 -11.38 -10.19 1.54
CA LYS A 84 -12.58 -9.79 2.29
C LYS A 84 -13.73 -9.32 1.38
N GLY A 85 -13.88 -8.00 1.20
CA GLY A 85 -14.95 -7.37 0.42
C GLY A 85 -15.02 -7.82 -1.04
N ILE A 86 -13.90 -8.27 -1.63
CA ILE A 86 -13.83 -8.67 -3.05
C ILE A 86 -14.80 -9.78 -3.45
N ALA A 87 -15.17 -10.64 -2.51
CA ALA A 87 -15.91 -11.87 -2.82
C ALA A 87 -17.20 -12.05 -2.03
N GLY A 88 -17.67 -11.00 -1.33
CA GLY A 88 -19.00 -11.00 -0.72
C GLY A 88 -19.30 -12.18 0.22
N GLY A 89 -18.28 -12.74 0.87
CA GLY A 89 -18.40 -13.89 1.78
C GLY A 89 -17.79 -15.20 1.29
N LEU A 90 -17.36 -15.29 0.02
CA LEU A 90 -16.57 -16.43 -0.46
C LEU A 90 -15.08 -16.24 -0.18
N PRO A 91 -14.30 -17.33 0.02
CA PRO A 91 -12.85 -17.23 0.14
C PRO A 91 -12.21 -16.83 -1.20
N LEU A 92 -11.71 -15.60 -1.28
CA LEU A 92 -10.95 -15.10 -2.42
C LEU A 92 -9.96 -14.03 -1.94
N SER A 93 -8.75 -14.08 -2.49
CA SER A 93 -7.76 -13.01 -2.39
C SER A 93 -7.13 -12.79 -3.75
N ALA A 94 -6.57 -11.60 -3.95
CA ALA A 94 -5.81 -11.25 -5.13
C ALA A 94 -4.67 -10.29 -4.80
N VAL A 95 -3.58 -10.42 -5.55
CA VAL A 95 -2.53 -9.42 -5.66
C VAL A 95 -2.63 -8.88 -7.08
N THR A 96 -2.86 -7.58 -7.22
CA THR A 96 -2.93 -6.89 -8.52
C THR A 96 -1.81 -5.87 -8.57
N GLY A 97 -1.17 -5.70 -9.72
CA GLY A 97 -0.11 -4.70 -9.83
C GLY A 97 0.47 -4.59 -11.22
N ARG A 98 1.60 -3.88 -11.32
CA ARG A 98 2.27 -3.65 -12.61
C ARG A 98 2.66 -4.95 -13.30
N ALA A 99 2.44 -5.00 -14.61
CA ALA A 99 2.70 -6.19 -15.43
C ALA A 99 4.14 -6.66 -15.29
N GLU A 100 5.13 -5.76 -15.32
CA GLU A 100 6.53 -6.15 -15.20
C GLU A 100 6.88 -6.81 -13.85
N ILE A 101 6.12 -6.54 -12.78
CA ILE A 101 6.32 -7.21 -11.48
C ILE A 101 5.63 -8.58 -11.48
N MET A 102 4.41 -8.67 -12.04
CA MET A 102 3.67 -9.94 -12.10
C MET A 102 4.34 -10.95 -13.04
N ASP A 103 4.90 -10.48 -14.15
CA ASP A 103 5.61 -11.28 -15.15
C ASP A 103 7.06 -11.61 -14.74
N ALA A 104 7.54 -11.08 -13.61
CA ALA A 104 8.89 -11.41 -13.12
C ALA A 104 8.98 -12.77 -12.42
N ALA A 105 7.85 -13.36 -12.01
CA ALA A 105 7.80 -14.57 -11.17
C ALA A 105 7.98 -15.90 -11.95
N HIS A 106 8.61 -15.86 -13.14
CA HIS A 106 8.80 -17.01 -14.03
C HIS A 106 9.84 -18.03 -13.53
#